data_AF-A0A4W3H6M1-F1
#
_entry.id   AF-A0A4W3H6M1-F1
#
_cell.length_a   1.000
_cell.length_b   1.000
_cell.length_c   1.000
_cell.angle_alpha   90.00
_cell.angle_beta   90.00
_cell.angle_gamma   90.00
#
_symmetry.space_group_name_H-M   'P 1'
#
loop_
_entity.id
_entity.type
_entity.pdbx_description
1 polymer ?
#
loop_
_entity_poly.entity_id
_entity_poly.type
_entity_poly.pdbx_seq_one_letter_code
_entity_poly.pdbx_strand_id
1 'polypeptide(L)'
;MEKRADQMRAMGIETSDIADVPNDSSKNDKKGKSNMGKSSVTPQLSSELRHNSTLGQGTGNNAKRDTAVISQVNIEDLKQMKPYLKLLKKQQKELSSLKRKYSKEQSSTQKLHCVQVDRLVAQHDKEKLTHEKILDKAIKKKG
;
A
#
# COMPACT_ATOMS: atom_id res chain seq x y z
N MET A 1 -18.30 -8.75 19.52
CA MET A 1 -17.07 -9.34 18.93
C MET A 1 -16.99 -9.13 17.42
N GLU A 2 -18.14 -9.02 16.74
CA GLU A 2 -18.28 -8.96 15.27
C GLU A 2 -17.75 -7.68 14.60
N LYS A 3 -17.83 -6.52 15.28
CA LYS A 3 -17.38 -5.22 14.72
C LYS A 3 -15.89 -5.16 14.32
N ARG A 4 -15.03 -6.00 14.93
CA ARG A 4 -13.61 -6.06 14.56
C ARG A 4 -13.41 -6.78 13.23
N ALA A 5 -14.19 -7.83 12.95
CA ALA A 5 -14.09 -8.60 11.72
C ALA A 5 -14.56 -7.77 10.51
N ASP A 6 -15.63 -6.99 10.67
CA ASP A 6 -16.16 -6.15 9.60
C ASP A 6 -15.20 -5.02 9.21
N GLN A 7 -14.48 -4.44 10.18
CA GLN A 7 -13.45 -3.44 9.90
C GLN A 7 -12.29 -4.04 9.09
N MET A 8 -11.85 -5.25 9.44
CA MET A 8 -10.78 -5.93 8.69
C MET A 8 -11.24 -6.26 7.25
N ARG A 9 -12.50 -6.70 7.10
CA ARG A 9 -13.11 -6.94 5.79
C ARG A 9 -13.23 -5.65 4.96
N ALA A 10 -13.58 -4.53 5.58
CA ALA A 10 -13.67 -3.23 4.91
C ALA A 10 -12.30 -2.71 4.42
N MET A 11 -11.20 -3.13 5.07
CA MET A 11 -9.82 -2.85 4.61
C MET A 11 -9.29 -3.91 3.62
N GLY A 12 -10.11 -4.86 3.19
CA GLY A 12 -9.75 -5.88 2.20
C GLY A 12 -8.90 -7.03 2.75
N ILE A 13 -8.93 -7.27 4.07
CA ILE A 13 -8.25 -8.40 4.72
C ILE A 13 -9.30 -9.46 4.99
N GLU A 14 -9.24 -10.56 4.23
CA GLU A 14 -10.18 -11.67 4.37
C GLU A 14 -9.69 -12.63 5.45
N THR A 15 -10.61 -13.34 6.10
CA THR A 15 -10.26 -14.30 7.15
C THR A 15 -9.39 -15.46 6.64
N SER A 16 -9.39 -15.70 5.32
CA SER A 16 -8.52 -16.64 4.62
C SER A 16 -7.07 -16.17 4.46
N ASP A 17 -6.81 -14.87 4.59
CA ASP A 17 -5.46 -14.29 4.45
C ASP A 17 -4.64 -14.36 5.75
N ILE A 18 -5.30 -14.65 6.87
CA ILE A 18 -4.68 -14.79 8.19
C ILE A 18 -4.33 -16.26 8.38
N ALA A 19 -3.03 -16.59 8.45
CA ALA A 19 -2.62 -17.93 8.85
C ALA A 19 -3.05 -18.19 10.30
N ASP A 20 -3.74 -19.29 10.56
CA ASP A 20 -4.04 -19.75 11.93
C ASP A 20 -2.72 -20.14 12.59
N VAL A 21 -2.15 -19.20 13.34
CA VAL A 21 -1.03 -19.47 14.24
C VAL A 21 -1.63 -20.06 15.52
N PRO A 22 -1.26 -21.28 15.95
CA PRO A 22 -1.76 -21.84 17.20
C PRO A 22 -1.49 -20.87 18.35
N ASN A 23 -2.57 -20.43 19.01
CA ASN A 23 -2.50 -19.49 20.12
C ASN A 23 -2.13 -20.25 21.41
N ASP A 24 -0.84 -20.35 21.72
CA ASP A 24 -0.32 -21.08 22.87
C ASP A 24 -0.18 -20.21 24.14
N SER A 25 -1.17 -19.37 24.43
CA SER A 25 -1.21 -18.59 25.68
C SER A 25 -2.57 -18.67 26.36
N SER A 26 -2.89 -19.86 26.85
CA SER A 26 -3.91 -20.08 27.87
C SER A 26 -3.30 -19.88 29.26
N LYS A 27 -3.68 -18.78 29.92
CA LYS A 27 -3.75 -18.58 31.38
C LYS A 27 -2.47 -18.86 32.19
N ASN A 28 -1.84 -17.81 32.71
CA ASN A 28 -1.21 -17.93 34.02
C ASN A 28 -1.29 -16.62 34.82
N ASP A 29 -2.07 -16.67 35.89
CA ASP A 29 -1.97 -15.76 37.03
C ASP A 29 -0.70 -16.09 37.85
N LYS A 30 -0.16 -15.07 38.52
CA LYS A 30 0.72 -15.17 39.70
C LYS A 30 2.23 -15.40 39.47
N LYS A 31 2.98 -14.31 39.73
CA LYS A 31 4.29 -14.25 40.42
C LYS A 31 5.46 -15.03 39.79
N GLY A 32 6.40 -14.33 39.16
CA GLY A 32 7.71 -14.92 38.85
C GLY A 32 8.65 -13.98 38.12
N LYS A 33 9.88 -13.89 38.59
CA LYS A 33 10.93 -12.93 38.23
C LYS A 33 11.74 -13.42 37.01
N SER A 34 12.40 -12.46 36.37
CA SER A 34 13.63 -12.54 35.56
C SER A 34 13.58 -12.95 34.07
N ASN A 35 13.88 -11.94 33.24
CA ASN A 35 15.02 -11.81 32.30
C ASN A 35 15.13 -12.70 31.03
N MET A 36 15.60 -12.03 29.97
CA MET A 36 15.98 -12.49 28.61
C MET A 36 14.80 -12.55 27.62
N GLY A 37 14.84 -11.95 26.43
CA GLY A 37 15.89 -11.21 25.74
C GLY A 37 15.26 -10.31 24.68
N LYS A 38 15.89 -9.16 24.47
CA LYS A 38 15.48 -8.14 23.49
C LYS A 38 15.79 -8.64 22.07
N SER A 39 14.82 -8.61 21.17
CA SER A 39 15.05 -8.58 19.72
C SER A 39 14.45 -7.31 19.13
N SER A 40 15.12 -6.20 19.44
CA SER A 40 15.04 -4.96 18.68
C SER A 40 15.76 -5.19 17.35
N VAL A 41 15.01 -5.29 16.26
CA VAL A 41 15.57 -5.37 14.91
C VAL A 41 15.91 -3.95 14.45
N THR A 42 17.12 -3.50 14.78
CA THR A 42 17.80 -2.43 14.05
C THR A 42 18.47 -3.06 12.81
N PRO A 43 18.28 -2.55 11.59
CA PRO A 43 19.06 -2.99 10.45
C PRO A 43 20.49 -2.47 10.61
N GLN A 44 21.37 -3.30 11.19
CA GLN A 44 22.80 -3.08 11.13
C GLN A 44 23.26 -3.40 9.71
N LEU A 45 23.29 -2.38 8.86
CA LEU A 45 23.99 -2.41 7.59
C LEU A 45 25.48 -2.64 7.88
N SER A 46 25.92 -3.87 7.70
CA SER A 46 27.32 -4.25 7.60
C SER A 46 27.90 -3.71 6.29
N SER A 47 28.85 -2.79 6.39
CA SER A 47 30.13 -2.75 5.64
C SER A 47 30.70 -1.33 5.54
N GLU A 48 31.08 -0.74 6.67
CA GLU A 48 32.08 0.33 6.64
C GLU A 48 33.48 -0.30 6.61
N LEU A 49 33.90 -0.77 5.42
CA LEU A 49 35.33 -0.97 5.15
C LEU A 49 35.92 0.37 4.72
N ARG A 50 35.98 1.35 5.63
CA ARG A 50 36.70 2.61 5.38
C ARG A 50 38.17 2.42 5.75
N HIS A 51 38.91 1.78 4.87
CA HIS A 51 40.31 2.15 4.69
C HIS A 51 40.32 3.49 3.98
N ASN A 52 40.36 4.59 4.74
CA ASN A 52 40.76 5.87 4.18
C ASN A 52 41.99 6.34 4.94
N SER A 53 43.15 6.10 4.33
CA SER A 53 44.43 6.67 4.76
C SER A 53 44.33 8.19 4.68
N THR A 54 44.25 8.84 5.83
CA THR A 54 44.63 10.25 5.95
C THR A 54 46.15 10.28 6.12
N LEU A 55 46.89 10.26 5.00
CA LEU A 55 48.29 10.66 5.00
C LEU A 55 48.37 12.13 4.57
N GLY A 56 48.27 13.00 5.57
CA GLY A 56 48.89 14.32 5.52
C GLY A 56 50.36 14.17 5.91
N GLN A 57 51.22 14.11 4.89
CA GLN A 57 52.57 14.68 4.86
C GLN A 57 53.68 14.02 5.70
N GLY A 58 54.66 13.43 5.01
CA GLY A 58 56.01 13.20 5.57
C GLY A 58 56.77 12.02 4.98
N THR A 59 57.48 12.27 3.88
CA THR A 59 58.77 11.67 3.47
C THR A 59 58.96 10.14 3.57
N GLY A 60 59.22 9.51 2.42
CA GLY A 60 60.14 8.38 2.35
C GLY A 60 59.64 7.15 1.59
N ASN A 61 60.24 6.95 0.41
CA ASN A 61 60.60 5.66 -0.19
C ASN A 61 59.52 4.70 -0.73
N ASN A 62 59.50 4.66 -2.07
CA ASN A 62 59.64 3.46 -2.90
C ASN A 62 58.64 2.30 -2.67
N ALA A 63 57.59 2.26 -3.48
CA ALA A 63 57.06 1.01 -4.03
C ALA A 63 56.14 1.32 -5.21
N LYS A 64 56.54 0.86 -6.41
CA LYS A 64 55.65 0.64 -7.54
C LYS A 64 54.47 -0.22 -7.08
N ARG A 65 53.34 0.39 -6.74
CA ARG A 65 52.06 -0.29 -6.72
C ARG A 65 51.33 0.16 -7.96
N ASP A 66 51.26 -0.76 -8.93
CA ASP A 66 50.17 -0.85 -9.89
C ASP A 66 48.87 -0.79 -9.09
N THR A 67 48.45 0.43 -8.79
CA THR A 67 47.19 0.69 -8.14
C THR A 67 46.22 0.60 -9.29
N ALA A 68 45.72 -0.62 -9.53
CA ALA A 68 44.61 -0.84 -10.44
C ALA A 68 43.60 0.26 -10.13
N VAL A 69 43.42 1.16 -11.10
CA VAL A 69 42.51 2.30 -10.98
C VAL A 69 41.15 1.69 -10.69
N ILE A 70 40.74 1.67 -9.43
CA ILE A 70 39.40 1.25 -9.05
C ILE A 70 38.52 2.31 -9.69
N SER A 71 37.90 1.95 -10.82
CA SER A 71 37.02 2.84 -11.56
C SER A 71 35.92 3.26 -10.61
N GLN A 72 35.93 4.55 -10.24
CA GLN A 72 35.00 5.07 -9.27
C GLN A 72 33.60 4.96 -9.88
N VAL A 73 32.73 4.26 -9.17
CA VAL A 73 31.36 4.02 -9.63
C VAL A 73 30.59 5.34 -9.66
N ASN A 74 30.17 5.76 -10.85
CA ASN A 74 29.35 6.96 -11.06
C ASN A 74 27.87 6.57 -11.24
N ILE A 75 26.98 7.37 -10.65
CA ILE A 75 25.53 7.22 -10.75
C ILE A 75 25.05 7.28 -12.20
N GLU A 76 25.67 8.12 -13.04
CA GLU A 76 25.27 8.25 -14.44
C GLU A 76 25.52 6.95 -15.21
N ASP A 77 26.67 6.30 -14.98
CA ASP A 77 26.99 5.01 -15.58
C ASP A 77 26.01 3.92 -15.12
N LEU A 78 25.61 3.94 -13.84
CA LEU A 78 24.58 3.02 -13.31
C LEU A 78 23.23 3.19 -14.02
N LYS A 79 22.82 4.43 -14.28
CA LYS A 79 21.58 4.72 -15.01
C LYS A 79 21.64 4.28 -16.48
N GLN A 80 22.83 4.18 -17.06
CA GLN A 80 23.01 3.67 -18.42
C GLN A 80 23.06 2.14 -18.49
N MET A 81 23.20 1.45 -17.35
CA MET A 81 23.25 -0.01 -17.34
C MET A 81 21.95 -0.64 -17.87
N LYS A 82 22.10 -1.69 -18.68
CA LYS A 82 20.98 -2.42 -19.29
C LYS A 82 19.91 -2.89 -18.29
N PRO A 83 20.24 -3.40 -17.08
CA PRO A 83 19.24 -3.79 -16.08
C PRO A 83 18.38 -2.62 -15.59
N TYR A 84 18.99 -1.44 -15.38
CA TYR A 84 18.27 -0.24 -14.95
C TYR A 84 17.29 0.24 -16.03
N LEU A 85 17.75 0.29 -17.29
CA LEU A 85 16.88 0.66 -18.41
C LEU A 85 15.72 -0.33 -18.63
N LYS A 86 15.96 -1.64 -18.40
CA LYS A 86 14.89 -2.66 -18.41
C LYS A 86 13.87 -2.40 -17.29
N LEU A 87 14.33 -2.06 -16.09
CA LEU A 87 13.47 -1.72 -14.96
C LEU A 87 12.61 -0.49 -15.27
N LEU A 88 13.19 0.58 -15.84
CA LEU A 88 12.44 1.77 -16.25
C LEU A 88 11.33 1.44 -17.26
N LYS A 89 11.63 0.62 -18.28
CA LYS A 89 10.62 0.16 -19.24
C LYS A 89 9.52 -0.68 -18.58
N LYS A 90 9.87 -1.49 -17.58
CA LYS A 90 8.90 -2.28 -16.80
C LYS A 90 7.98 -1.36 -15.98
N GLN A 91 8.55 -0.42 -15.23
CA GLN A 91 7.80 0.56 -14.44
C GLN A 91 6.85 1.40 -15.31
N GLN A 92 7.30 1.81 -16.51
CA GLN A 92 6.45 2.54 -17.44
C GLN A 92 5.23 1.72 -17.92
N LYS A 93 5.41 0.42 -18.19
CA LYS A 93 4.31 -0.49 -18.58
C LYS A 93 3.34 -0.74 -17.42
N GLU A 94 3.87 -0.93 -16.21
CA GLU A 94 3.07 -1.10 -14.99
C GLU A 94 2.24 0.15 -14.71
N LEU A 95 2.84 1.35 -14.80
CA LEU A 95 2.13 2.62 -14.62
C LEU A 95 1.03 2.82 -15.66
N SER A 96 1.30 2.50 -16.93
CA SER A 96 0.30 2.59 -18.01
C SER A 96 -0.88 1.62 -17.77
N SER A 97 -0.58 0.42 -17.29
CA SER A 97 -1.60 -0.59 -16.95
C SER A 97 -2.44 -0.14 -15.75
N LEU A 98 -1.81 0.42 -14.73
CA LEU A 98 -2.48 0.94 -13.54
C LEU A 98 -3.41 2.11 -13.89
N LYS A 99 -2.94 3.07 -14.70
CA LYS A 99 -3.78 4.18 -15.21
C LYS A 99 -5.00 3.66 -15.97
N ARG A 100 -4.81 2.64 -16.82
CA ARG A 100 -5.92 2.01 -17.57
C ARG A 100 -6.91 1.30 -16.65
N LYS A 101 -6.43 0.61 -15.60
CA LYS A 101 -7.29 -0.03 -14.59
C LYS A 101 -8.14 1.01 -13.86
N TYR A 102 -7.50 2.07 -13.35
CA TYR A 102 -8.18 3.15 -12.64
C TYR A 102 -9.26 3.82 -13.49
N SER A 103 -8.96 4.15 -14.76
CA SER A 103 -9.94 4.75 -15.67
C SER A 103 -11.17 3.88 -15.90
N LYS A 104 -10.99 2.55 -16.04
CA LYS A 104 -12.10 1.60 -16.18
C LYS A 104 -12.95 1.52 -14.91
N GLU A 105 -12.30 1.44 -13.76
CA GLU A 105 -12.97 1.38 -12.46
C GLU A 105 -13.77 2.66 -12.20
N GLN A 106 -13.18 3.83 -12.43
CA GLN A 106 -13.85 5.11 -12.34
C GLN A 106 -15.10 5.18 -13.24
N SER A 107 -14.99 4.70 -14.48
CA SER A 107 -16.12 4.66 -15.42
C SER A 107 -17.22 3.70 -14.96
N SER A 108 -16.85 2.54 -14.40
CA SER A 108 -17.80 1.57 -13.87
C SER A 108 -18.56 2.14 -12.67
N THR A 109 -17.84 2.76 -11.73
CA THR A 109 -18.43 3.41 -10.56
C THR A 109 -19.37 4.54 -10.96
N GLN A 110 -18.99 5.39 -11.92
CA GLN A 110 -19.85 6.46 -12.41
C GLN A 110 -21.15 5.92 -13.02
N LYS A 111 -21.07 4.86 -13.84
CA LYS A 111 -22.27 4.22 -14.40
C LYS A 111 -23.17 3.65 -13.33
N LEU A 112 -22.61 2.99 -12.32
CA LEU A 112 -23.36 2.46 -11.18
C LEU A 112 -24.08 3.59 -10.43
N HIS A 113 -23.38 4.68 -10.14
CA HIS A 113 -23.97 5.85 -9.47
C HIS A 113 -25.11 6.46 -10.29
N CYS A 114 -24.93 6.65 -11.60
CA CYS A 114 -26.01 7.14 -12.47
C CYS A 114 -27.24 6.24 -12.37
N VAL A 115 -27.07 4.93 -12.54
CA VAL A 115 -28.19 3.96 -12.46
C VAL A 115 -28.87 3.99 -11.09
N GLN A 116 -28.11 4.14 -10.01
CA GLN A 116 -28.67 4.20 -8.66
C GLN A 116 -29.51 5.46 -8.46
N VAL A 117 -29.03 6.62 -8.93
CA VAL A 117 -29.75 7.88 -8.87
C VAL A 117 -31.02 7.81 -9.72
N ASP A 118 -30.94 7.31 -10.95
CA ASP A 118 -32.09 7.18 -11.86
C ASP A 118 -33.20 6.32 -11.23
N ARG A 119 -32.83 5.23 -10.56
CA ARG A 119 -33.77 4.37 -9.84
C ARG A 119 -34.46 5.10 -8.69
N LEU A 120 -33.70 5.84 -7.88
CA LEU A 120 -34.25 6.60 -6.75
C LEU A 120 -35.21 7.69 -7.22
N VAL A 121 -34.85 8.41 -8.29
CA VAL A 121 -35.71 9.44 -8.89
C VAL A 121 -37.02 8.82 -9.41
N ALA A 122 -36.92 7.75 -10.21
CA ALA A 122 -38.09 7.07 -10.74
C ALA A 122 -39.01 6.51 -9.64
N GLN A 123 -38.43 5.97 -8.56
CA GLN A 123 -39.19 5.49 -7.41
C GLN A 123 -39.89 6.64 -6.69
N HIS A 124 -39.15 7.72 -6.40
CA HIS A 124 -39.69 8.90 -5.73
C HIS A 124 -40.86 9.50 -6.52
N ASP A 125 -40.71 9.65 -7.84
CA ASP A 125 -41.76 10.22 -8.70
C ASP A 125 -43.01 9.34 -8.73
N LYS A 126 -42.84 8.01 -8.73
CA LYS A 126 -43.94 7.06 -8.64
C LYS A 126 -44.69 7.17 -7.31
N GLU A 127 -43.97 7.26 -6.19
CA GLU A 127 -44.55 7.42 -4.86
C GLU A 127 -45.28 8.75 -4.74
N LYS A 128 -44.65 9.85 -5.18
CA LYS A 128 -45.23 11.18 -5.21
C LYS A 128 -46.54 11.21 -5.99
N LEU A 129 -46.57 10.69 -7.21
CA LEU A 129 -47.78 10.62 -8.03
C LEU A 129 -48.89 9.80 -7.36
N THR A 130 -48.51 8.75 -6.64
CA THR A 130 -49.47 7.91 -5.90
C THR A 130 -50.10 8.69 -4.75
N HIS A 131 -49.30 9.42 -3.97
CA HIS A 131 -49.78 10.27 -2.88
C HIS A 131 -50.67 11.41 -3.39
N GLU A 132 -50.27 12.09 -4.47
CA GLU A 132 -51.07 13.15 -5.10
C GLU A 132 -52.45 12.62 -5.52
N LYS A 133 -52.52 11.45 -6.17
CA LYS A 133 -53.80 10.82 -6.54
C LYS A 133 -54.67 10.47 -5.33
N ILE A 134 -54.08 10.03 -4.22
CA ILE A 134 -54.82 9.71 -2.98
C ILE A 134 -55.36 11.00 -2.36
N LEU A 135 -54.53 12.05 -2.29
CA LEU A 135 -54.90 13.35 -1.77
C LEU A 135 -56.05 13.97 -2.59
N ASP A 136 -55.95 13.96 -3.91
CA ASP A 136 -57.01 14.46 -4.81
C ASP A 136 -58.34 13.74 -4.59
N LYS A 137 -58.31 12.41 -4.42
CA LYS A 137 -59.51 11.62 -4.12
C LYS A 137 -60.10 11.96 -2.75
N ALA A 138 -59.26 12.21 -1.74
CA ALA A 138 -59.71 12.56 -0.40
C ALA A 138 -60.35 13.96 -0.37
N ILE A 139 -59.77 14.93 -1.09
CA ILE A 139 -60.31 16.28 -1.23
C ILE A 139 -61.69 16.24 -1.90
N LYS A 140 -61.81 15.51 -3.02
CA LYS A 140 -63.08 15.35 -3.75
C LYS A 140 -64.20 14.68 -2.95
N LYS A 141 -63.88 13.93 -1.89
CA LYS A 141 -64.86 13.30 -0.99
C LYS A 141 -65.29 14.18 0.18
N LYS A 142 -64.56 15.26 0.45
CA LYS A 142 -64.76 16.15 1.61
C LYS A 142 -65.48 17.46 1.26
N GLY A 143 -65.58 17.79 -0.03
CA GLY A 143 -66.44 18.85 -0.57
C GLY A 143 -67.70 18.26 -1.18
#